data_AF-A0A420IH41-F1
#
_entry.id   AF-A0A420IH41-F1
#
_cell.length_a   1.000
_cell.length_b   1.000
_cell.length_c   1.000
_cell.angle_alpha   90.00
_cell.angle_beta   90.00
_cell.angle_gamma   90.00
#
_symmetry.space_group_name_H-M   'P 1'
#
loop_
_entity.id
_entity.type
_entity.pdbx_description
1 polymer ?
#
loop_
_entity_poly.entity_id
_entity_poly.type
_entity_poly.pdbx_seq_one_letter_code
_entity_poly.pdbx_strand_id
1 'polypeptide(L)'
;MVIASNLNPLGKVGGKIRYLRALEQKLVINNIQPASVDISKLTQVITNFKAKPLTVDFLQGLWDGDGGLSAYFKSIKKTPEGFICNMGFSFTIAQDIHNLSLLNEIKSYFNDRGEVFELSKQCNIYKSGKKSDLISVILPKILNKESLEGDFDNLFLPFMKGYKIYFTCKILELLKNSTLDKSTFHEVLRFSYHISRKSDNLTFKDYVKSSYDDLLR
;
A
#
# COMPACT_ATOMS: atom_id res chain seq x y z
N MET A 1 14.05 -11.33 20.87
CA MET A 1 13.58 -10.85 19.54
C MET A 1 12.08 -11.11 19.45
N VAL A 2 11.23 -10.16 19.83
CA VAL A 2 9.80 -10.39 20.15
C VAL A 2 9.02 -10.89 18.94
N ILE A 3 8.44 -12.09 18.99
CA ILE A 3 7.68 -12.63 17.84
C ILE A 3 6.53 -11.68 17.45
N ALA A 4 5.89 -11.05 18.43
CA ALA A 4 4.83 -10.07 18.21
C ALA A 4 5.30 -8.74 17.59
N SER A 5 6.59 -8.40 17.65
CA SER A 5 7.13 -7.21 16.94
C SER A 5 7.33 -7.43 15.46
N ASN A 6 7.36 -8.69 15.02
CA ASN A 6 7.65 -9.05 13.63
C ASN A 6 6.38 -9.20 12.78
N LEU A 7 5.19 -9.23 13.38
CA LEU A 7 3.91 -9.29 12.64
C LEU A 7 3.64 -8.03 11.80
N ASN A 8 4.23 -6.89 12.18
CA ASN A 8 4.36 -5.73 11.31
C ASN A 8 5.62 -4.97 11.75
N PRO A 9 6.70 -4.96 10.95
CA PRO A 9 7.99 -4.40 11.32
C PRO A 9 7.95 -2.87 11.53
N LEU A 10 6.87 -2.19 11.10
CA LEU A 10 6.65 -0.76 11.31
C LEU A 10 5.84 -0.47 12.58
N GLY A 11 5.31 -1.49 13.26
CA GLY A 11 4.48 -1.35 14.45
C GLY A 11 5.27 -1.34 15.76
N LYS A 12 5.14 -0.27 16.57
CA LYS A 12 5.76 -0.20 17.91
C LYS A 12 5.07 -1.17 18.89
N VAL A 13 5.82 -2.12 19.45
CA VAL A 13 5.33 -3.10 20.45
C VAL A 13 4.76 -2.43 21.70
N GLY A 14 5.40 -1.35 22.18
CA GLY A 14 5.06 -0.72 23.45
C GLY A 14 3.65 -0.12 23.54
N GLY A 15 2.96 0.13 22.42
CA GLY A 15 1.54 0.49 22.43
C GLY A 15 0.63 -0.74 22.55
N LYS A 16 1.06 -1.89 22.02
CA LYS A 16 0.27 -3.11 21.85
C LYS A 16 0.21 -3.99 23.11
N ILE A 17 1.02 -3.72 24.13
CA ILE A 17 1.12 -4.56 25.34
C ILE A 17 0.77 -3.82 26.63
N ARG A 18 0.29 -2.58 26.56
CA ARG A 18 0.05 -1.74 27.76
C ARG A 18 -1.04 -2.28 28.68
N TYR A 19 -1.95 -3.09 28.16
CA TYR A 19 -3.01 -3.72 28.93
C TYR A 19 -2.52 -4.93 29.74
N LEU A 20 -1.31 -5.44 29.46
CA LEU A 20 -0.71 -6.55 30.19
C LEU A 20 -0.09 -6.07 31.51
N ARG A 21 0.02 -6.95 32.50
CA ARG A 21 0.74 -6.69 33.75
C ARG A 21 2.25 -6.60 33.51
N ALA A 22 2.98 -5.97 34.43
CA ALA A 22 4.43 -5.77 34.28
C ALA A 22 5.21 -7.07 34.01
N LEU A 23 4.85 -8.17 34.67
CA LEU A 23 5.47 -9.48 34.45
C LEU A 23 5.20 -10.01 33.04
N GLU A 24 3.96 -9.90 32.58
CA GLU A 24 3.53 -10.36 31.25
C GLU A 24 4.19 -9.53 30.13
N GLN A 25 4.27 -8.20 30.32
CA GLN A 25 5.04 -7.33 29.43
C GLN A 25 6.51 -7.76 29.35
N LYS A 26 7.13 -8.10 30.49
CA LYS A 26 8.52 -8.58 30.54
C LYS A 26 8.68 -9.91 29.79
N LEU A 27 7.73 -10.83 29.92
CA LEU A 27 7.75 -12.10 29.18
C LEU A 27 7.68 -11.88 27.67
N VAL A 28 6.76 -11.02 27.22
CA VAL A 28 6.61 -10.68 25.78
C VAL A 28 7.85 -9.99 25.25
N ILE A 29 8.35 -8.96 25.94
CA ILE A 29 9.54 -8.17 25.52
C ILE A 29 10.79 -9.05 25.41
N ASN A 30 10.93 -10.03 26.28
CA ASN A 30 12.12 -10.89 26.34
C ASN A 30 11.94 -12.25 25.65
N ASN A 31 10.79 -12.51 25.00
CA ASN A 31 10.48 -13.80 24.37
C ASN A 31 10.56 -15.00 25.32
N ILE A 32 10.20 -14.81 26.58
CA ILE A 32 10.26 -15.89 27.56
C ILE A 32 8.94 -16.65 27.47
N GLN A 33 9.02 -17.91 27.06
CA GLN A 33 7.90 -18.85 27.15
C GLN A 33 7.74 -19.27 28.62
N PRO A 34 6.56 -19.11 29.25
CA PRO A 34 6.31 -19.65 30.58
C PRO A 34 6.37 -21.17 30.57
N ALA A 35 7.02 -21.77 31.57
CA ALA A 35 7.18 -23.22 31.68
C ALA A 35 5.84 -23.98 31.77
N SER A 36 4.77 -23.31 32.21
CA SER A 36 3.42 -23.87 32.30
C SER A 36 2.66 -23.92 30.96
N VAL A 37 3.21 -23.36 29.88
CA VAL A 37 2.57 -23.32 28.56
C VAL A 37 3.15 -24.41 27.66
N ASP A 38 2.36 -25.44 27.40
CA ASP A 38 2.68 -26.46 26.40
C ASP A 38 2.47 -25.91 24.98
N ILE A 39 3.56 -25.85 24.20
CA ILE A 39 3.57 -25.40 22.80
C ILE A 39 3.79 -26.56 21.81
N SER A 40 3.78 -27.81 22.26
CA SER A 40 4.07 -28.98 21.42
C SER A 40 3.17 -29.03 20.18
N LYS A 41 1.85 -28.85 20.36
CA LYS A 41 0.87 -28.74 19.27
C LYS A 41 1.16 -27.58 18.32
N LEU A 42 1.48 -26.39 18.86
CA LEU A 42 1.79 -25.22 18.03
C LEU A 42 3.03 -25.47 17.19
N THR A 43 4.07 -26.04 17.80
CA THR A 43 5.32 -26.43 17.12
C THR A 43 5.03 -27.42 16.00
N GLN A 44 4.25 -28.47 16.29
CA GLN A 44 3.86 -29.47 15.29
C GLN A 44 3.09 -28.85 14.11
N VAL A 45 2.18 -27.90 14.38
CA VAL A 45 1.43 -27.19 13.32
C VAL A 45 2.36 -26.33 12.47
N ILE A 46 3.28 -25.58 13.09
CA ILE A 46 4.24 -24.73 12.38
C ILE A 46 5.17 -25.57 11.51
N THR A 47 5.73 -26.65 12.06
CA THR A 47 6.66 -27.53 11.33
C THR A 47 5.99 -28.22 10.14
N ASN A 48 4.70 -28.55 10.25
CA ASN A 48 3.94 -29.20 9.18
C ASN A 48 3.22 -28.22 8.26
N PHE A 49 3.31 -26.91 8.52
CA PHE A 49 2.67 -25.91 7.70
C PHE A 49 3.29 -25.89 6.30
N LYS A 50 2.45 -26.10 5.29
CA LYS A 50 2.81 -25.88 3.89
C LYS A 50 2.10 -24.63 3.41
N ALA A 51 2.89 -23.64 2.98
CA ALA A 51 2.34 -22.44 2.37
C ALA A 51 1.50 -22.84 1.16
N LYS A 52 0.25 -22.37 1.12
CA LYS A 52 -0.57 -22.47 -0.09
C LYS A 52 -0.02 -21.50 -1.13
N PRO A 53 -0.24 -21.75 -2.43
CA PRO A 53 0.06 -20.76 -3.46
C PRO A 53 -0.58 -19.41 -3.13
N LEU A 54 0.10 -18.32 -3.51
CA LEU A 54 -0.42 -16.97 -3.35
C LEU A 54 -1.77 -16.85 -4.09
N THR A 55 -2.82 -16.51 -3.37
CA THR A 55 -4.16 -16.26 -3.92
C THR A 55 -4.44 -14.77 -3.97
N VAL A 56 -5.39 -14.36 -4.82
CA VAL A 56 -5.82 -12.96 -4.92
C VAL A 56 -6.39 -12.46 -3.60
N ASP A 57 -7.21 -13.25 -2.90
CA ASP A 57 -7.80 -12.88 -1.61
C ASP A 57 -6.73 -12.66 -0.53
N PHE A 58 -5.71 -13.53 -0.49
CA PHE A 58 -4.58 -13.36 0.42
C PHE A 58 -3.81 -12.07 0.12
N LEU A 59 -3.51 -11.82 -1.15
CA LEU A 59 -2.76 -10.63 -1.56
C LEU A 59 -3.55 -9.35 -1.26
N GLN A 60 -4.86 -9.36 -1.50
CA GLN A 60 -5.75 -8.25 -1.17
C GLN A 60 -5.76 -7.97 0.33
N GLY A 61 -5.91 -9.01 1.16
CA GLY A 61 -5.85 -8.86 2.62
C GLY A 61 -4.48 -8.36 3.10
N LEU A 62 -3.40 -8.89 2.53
CA LEU A 62 -2.03 -8.46 2.84
C LEU A 62 -1.81 -6.99 2.48
N TRP A 63 -2.26 -6.56 1.30
CA TRP A 63 -2.14 -5.17 0.87
C TRP A 63 -3.04 -4.23 1.69
N ASP A 64 -4.25 -4.66 2.07
CA ASP A 64 -5.13 -3.85 2.92
C ASP A 64 -4.53 -3.64 4.31
N GLY A 65 -3.79 -4.62 4.84
CA GLY A 65 -2.98 -4.51 6.06
C GLY A 65 -1.72 -3.67 5.88
N ASP A 66 -0.71 -4.22 5.21
CA ASP A 66 0.67 -3.69 5.16
C ASP A 66 1.03 -3.02 3.82
N GLY A 67 0.06 -2.91 2.93
CA GLY A 67 0.22 -2.25 1.64
C GLY A 67 -0.02 -0.75 1.64
N GLY A 68 0.40 -0.12 0.56
CA GLY A 68 0.22 1.30 0.30
C GLY A 68 -0.10 1.55 -1.17
N LEU A 69 -0.87 2.61 -1.41
CA LEU A 69 -1.00 3.24 -2.72
C LEU A 69 -0.99 4.75 -2.51
N SER A 70 -0.11 5.42 -3.26
CA SER A 70 -0.06 6.86 -3.35
C SER A 70 -0.07 7.31 -4.81
N ALA A 71 -0.67 8.48 -5.03
CA ALA A 71 -0.59 9.24 -6.25
C ALA A 71 -0.11 10.63 -5.85
N TYR A 72 0.88 11.17 -6.56
CA TYR A 72 1.48 12.46 -6.25
C TYR A 72 1.89 13.16 -7.54
N PHE A 73 1.87 14.48 -7.53
CA PHE A 73 2.32 15.26 -8.68
C PHE A 73 3.85 15.31 -8.70
N LYS A 74 4.44 15.00 -9.87
CA LYS A 74 5.86 15.20 -10.15
C LYS A 74 6.11 16.59 -10.73
N SER A 75 5.21 17.06 -11.60
CA SER A 75 5.26 18.39 -12.21
C SER A 75 3.89 18.79 -12.73
N ILE A 76 3.62 20.10 -12.70
CA ILE A 76 2.38 20.68 -13.23
C ILE A 76 2.79 21.86 -14.11
N LYS A 77 2.35 21.89 -15.36
CA LYS A 77 2.60 23.00 -16.28
C LYS A 77 1.29 23.59 -16.75
N LYS A 78 1.12 24.89 -16.55
CA LYS A 78 -0.01 25.64 -17.15
C LYS A 78 0.31 25.96 -18.61
N THR A 79 -0.64 25.73 -19.49
CA THR A 79 -0.60 26.11 -20.91
C THR A 79 -1.80 26.99 -21.25
N PRO A 80 -1.83 27.66 -22.42
CA PRO A 80 -3.02 28.38 -22.86
C PRO A 80 -4.28 27.48 -22.94
N GLU A 81 -4.10 26.21 -23.27
CA GLU A 81 -5.15 25.21 -23.47
C GLU A 81 -5.55 24.49 -22.17
N GLY A 82 -4.83 24.70 -21.06
CA GLY A 82 -5.15 24.08 -19.77
C GLY A 82 -3.93 23.72 -18.93
N PHE A 83 -3.87 22.47 -18.47
CA PHE A 83 -2.83 21.96 -17.57
C PHE A 83 -2.26 20.65 -18.10
N ILE A 84 -0.93 20.56 -18.13
CA ILE A 84 -0.20 19.31 -18.34
C ILE A 84 0.29 18.83 -16.97
N CYS A 85 -0.13 17.63 -16.59
CA CYS A 85 0.15 17.04 -15.29
C CYS A 85 0.97 15.75 -15.46
N ASN A 86 2.13 15.69 -14.81
CA ASN A 86 2.89 14.45 -14.68
C ASN A 86 2.72 13.92 -13.25
N MET A 87 2.09 12.76 -13.09
CA MET A 87 1.91 12.12 -11.79
C MET A 87 2.86 10.94 -11.60
N GLY A 88 3.38 10.84 -10.38
CA GLY A 88 3.98 9.63 -9.85
C GLY A 88 2.96 8.80 -9.10
N PHE A 89 3.17 7.49 -9.11
CA PHE A 89 2.37 6.54 -8.36
C PHE A 89 3.32 5.62 -7.59
N SER A 90 2.86 5.09 -6.45
CA SER A 90 3.62 4.11 -5.69
C SER A 90 2.67 3.12 -5.04
N PHE A 91 2.59 1.93 -5.60
CA PHE A 91 2.00 0.74 -4.97
C PHE A 91 3.08 0.02 -4.18
N THR A 92 2.80 -0.32 -2.93
CA THR A 92 3.78 -0.96 -2.03
C THR A 92 3.17 -2.06 -1.19
N ILE A 93 3.99 -3.03 -0.80
CA ILE A 93 3.71 -3.99 0.27
C ILE A 93 5.01 -4.13 1.09
N ALA A 94 4.96 -3.78 2.38
CA ALA A 94 6.10 -3.90 3.28
C ALA A 94 6.00 -5.21 4.08
N GLN A 95 7.11 -5.90 4.28
CA GLN A 95 7.21 -7.14 5.06
C GLN A 95 8.51 -7.15 5.86
N ASP A 96 8.57 -7.94 6.92
CA ASP A 96 9.81 -8.12 7.67
C ASP A 96 10.85 -8.94 6.88
N ILE A 97 12.09 -8.93 7.37
CA ILE A 97 13.22 -9.58 6.70
C ILE A 97 13.04 -11.09 6.49
N HIS A 98 12.28 -11.78 7.35
CA HIS A 98 12.08 -13.23 7.23
C HIS A 98 11.06 -13.59 6.15
N ASN A 99 10.27 -12.61 5.68
CA ASN A 99 9.26 -12.77 4.64
C ASN A 99 9.73 -12.25 3.26
N LEU A 100 11.04 -12.21 3.03
CA LEU A 100 11.59 -11.83 1.72
C LEU A 100 11.13 -12.77 0.59
N SER A 101 10.99 -14.07 0.86
CA SER A 101 10.46 -15.03 -0.13
C SER A 101 9.06 -14.66 -0.59
N LEU A 102 8.19 -14.25 0.34
CA LEU A 102 6.83 -13.78 0.02
C LEU A 102 6.85 -12.55 -0.88
N LEU A 103 7.75 -11.58 -0.65
CA LEU A 103 7.88 -10.41 -1.54
C LEU A 103 8.31 -10.80 -2.95
N ASN A 104 9.17 -11.82 -3.10
CA ASN A 104 9.58 -12.35 -4.40
C ASN A 104 8.44 -13.13 -5.08
N GLU A 105 7.64 -13.88 -4.32
CA GLU A 105 6.42 -14.52 -4.82
C GLU A 105 5.40 -13.48 -5.30
N ILE A 106 5.23 -12.37 -4.57
CA ILE A 106 4.36 -11.25 -4.97
C ILE A 106 4.88 -10.60 -6.25
N LYS A 107 6.19 -10.38 -6.37
CA LYS A 107 6.79 -9.86 -7.61
C LYS A 107 6.52 -10.79 -8.79
N SER A 108 6.67 -12.10 -8.59
CA SER A 108 6.38 -13.13 -9.61
C SER A 108 4.89 -13.13 -9.98
N TYR A 109 4.01 -13.00 -8.98
CA TYR A 109 2.56 -12.85 -9.18
C TYR A 109 2.23 -11.62 -10.03
N PHE A 110 3.01 -10.55 -9.96
CA PHE A 110 2.89 -9.37 -10.81
C PHE A 110 3.73 -9.45 -12.10
N ASN A 111 4.00 -10.66 -12.63
CA ASN A 111 4.75 -10.86 -13.87
C ASN A 111 6.11 -10.13 -13.86
N ASP A 112 6.81 -10.18 -12.73
CA ASP A 112 8.10 -9.52 -12.49
C ASP A 112 8.09 -7.99 -12.64
N ARG A 113 6.91 -7.36 -12.57
CA ARG A 113 6.78 -5.90 -12.50
C ARG A 113 7.02 -5.41 -11.07
N GLY A 114 7.62 -4.22 -10.97
CA GLY A 114 8.07 -3.66 -9.70
C GLY A 114 9.35 -4.33 -9.19
N GLU A 115 9.81 -3.87 -8.04
CA GLU A 115 11.09 -4.25 -7.46
C GLU A 115 10.96 -4.44 -5.95
N VAL A 116 11.82 -5.29 -5.39
CA VAL A 116 11.93 -5.52 -3.95
C VAL A 116 13.16 -4.80 -3.46
N PHE A 117 13.01 -3.98 -2.43
CA PHE A 117 14.07 -3.17 -1.85
C PHE A 117 14.18 -3.43 -0.35
N GLU A 118 15.38 -3.31 0.19
CA GLU A 118 15.57 -3.15 1.62
C GLU A 118 15.12 -1.73 2.03
N LEU A 119 14.12 -1.65 2.91
CA LEU A 119 13.67 -0.38 3.48
C LEU A 119 14.46 -0.07 4.77
N SER A 120 14.79 -1.10 5.54
CA SER A 120 15.67 -1.05 6.71
C SER A 120 16.22 -2.45 7.01
N LYS A 121 17.14 -2.55 7.98
CA LYS A 121 17.74 -3.83 8.41
C LYS A 121 16.73 -4.94 8.80
N GLN A 122 15.47 -4.58 9.08
CA GLN A 122 14.42 -5.52 9.50
C GLN A 122 13.20 -5.50 8.58
N CYS A 123 13.21 -4.70 7.51
CA CYS A 123 12.03 -4.47 6.68
C CYS A 123 12.41 -4.39 5.20
N ASN A 124 11.75 -5.21 4.41
CA ASN A 124 11.82 -5.17 2.95
C ASN A 124 10.48 -4.66 2.40
N ILE A 125 10.52 -4.09 1.20
CA ILE A 125 9.34 -3.54 0.56
C ILE A 125 9.32 -3.93 -0.92
N TYR A 126 8.20 -4.51 -1.34
CA TYR A 126 7.86 -4.56 -2.76
C TYR A 126 7.28 -3.21 -3.17
N LYS A 127 7.76 -2.64 -4.28
CA LYS A 127 7.30 -1.35 -4.81
C LYS A 127 7.16 -1.38 -6.33
N SER A 128 6.02 -0.89 -6.83
CA SER A 128 5.78 -0.61 -8.25
C SER A 128 5.20 0.79 -8.43
N GLY A 129 5.74 1.58 -9.35
CA GLY A 129 5.34 2.97 -9.54
C GLY A 129 5.23 3.44 -10.99
N LYS A 130 5.51 2.56 -11.95
CA LYS A 130 5.35 2.87 -13.38
C LYS A 130 3.86 2.89 -13.72
N LYS A 131 3.39 3.97 -14.36
CA LYS A 131 1.98 4.12 -14.79
C LYS A 131 1.55 2.93 -15.66
N SER A 132 2.40 2.49 -16.58
CA SER A 132 2.16 1.34 -17.45
C SER A 132 1.90 0.06 -16.67
N ASP A 133 2.72 -0.23 -15.66
CA ASP A 133 2.67 -1.46 -14.90
C ASP A 133 1.42 -1.48 -14.01
N LEU A 134 1.07 -0.32 -13.44
CA LEU A 134 -0.16 -0.16 -12.66
C LEU A 134 -1.42 -0.46 -13.48
N ILE A 135 -1.49 0.08 -14.70
CA ILE A 135 -2.64 -0.10 -15.60
C ILE A 135 -2.72 -1.53 -16.13
N SER A 136 -1.59 -2.09 -16.58
CA SER A 136 -1.58 -3.35 -17.32
C SER A 136 -1.50 -4.60 -16.45
N VAL A 137 -1.00 -4.49 -15.21
CA VAL A 137 -0.74 -5.67 -14.38
C VAL A 137 -1.21 -5.49 -12.94
N ILE A 138 -0.72 -4.46 -12.23
CA ILE A 138 -0.87 -4.39 -10.77
C ILE A 138 -2.34 -4.22 -10.36
N LEU A 139 -3.01 -3.17 -10.85
CA LEU A 139 -4.39 -2.88 -10.46
C LEU A 139 -5.36 -3.95 -10.99
N PRO A 140 -5.30 -4.41 -12.25
CA PRO A 140 -6.15 -5.51 -12.72
C PRO A 140 -6.04 -6.77 -11.86
N LYS A 141 -4.80 -7.22 -11.55
CA LYS A 141 -4.61 -8.43 -10.72
C LYS A 141 -5.07 -8.26 -9.28
N ILE A 142 -4.93 -7.07 -8.69
CA ILE A 142 -5.48 -6.78 -7.34
C ILE A 142 -7.01 -6.75 -7.38
N LEU A 143 -7.61 -6.28 -8.48
CA LEU A 143 -9.05 -6.24 -8.67
C LEU A 143 -9.65 -7.58 -9.13
N ASN A 144 -8.81 -8.59 -9.34
CA ASN A 144 -9.18 -9.86 -9.98
C ASN A 144 -9.90 -9.66 -11.33
N LYS A 145 -9.36 -8.76 -12.16
CA LYS A 145 -9.85 -8.43 -13.50
C LYS A 145 -8.77 -8.66 -14.55
N GLU A 146 -9.19 -8.96 -15.78
CA GLU A 146 -8.27 -9.11 -16.92
C GLU A 146 -7.62 -7.77 -17.32
N SER A 147 -8.36 -6.67 -17.23
CA SER A 147 -7.90 -5.34 -17.59
C SER A 147 -8.50 -4.26 -16.67
N LEU A 148 -7.94 -3.05 -16.74
CA LEU A 148 -8.42 -1.87 -16.01
C LEU A 148 -9.50 -1.11 -16.80
N GLU A 149 -10.28 -1.78 -17.64
CA GLU A 149 -11.34 -1.14 -18.42
C GLU A 149 -12.71 -1.34 -17.76
N GLY A 150 -13.59 -0.34 -17.91
CA GLY A 150 -14.97 -0.38 -17.44
C GLY A 150 -15.32 0.67 -16.39
N ASP A 151 -16.56 0.61 -15.94
CA ASP A 151 -17.13 1.54 -14.98
C ASP A 151 -16.60 1.26 -13.57
N PHE A 152 -15.82 2.22 -13.05
CA PHE A 152 -15.29 2.18 -11.68
C PHE A 152 -16.31 2.62 -10.62
N ASP A 153 -17.44 3.22 -11.01
CA ASP A 153 -18.45 3.73 -10.06
C ASP A 153 -19.17 2.61 -9.32
N ASN A 154 -19.16 1.40 -9.90
CA ASN A 154 -19.70 0.17 -9.30
C ASN A 154 -18.61 -0.71 -8.65
N LEU A 155 -17.40 -0.18 -8.45
CA LEU A 155 -16.29 -0.94 -7.88
C LEU A 155 -16.46 -1.10 -6.37
N PHE A 156 -17.23 -2.11 -5.95
CA PHE A 156 -17.30 -2.50 -4.55
C PHE A 156 -16.03 -3.26 -4.16
N LEU A 157 -15.16 -2.61 -3.39
CA LEU A 157 -13.96 -3.22 -2.84
C LEU A 157 -14.13 -3.43 -1.34
N PRO A 158 -14.14 -4.67 -0.83
CA PRO A 158 -14.29 -4.94 0.60
C PRO A 158 -13.03 -4.57 1.42
N PHE A 159 -12.15 -3.71 0.89
CA PHE A 159 -10.89 -3.31 1.51
C PHE A 159 -11.03 -1.94 2.18
N MET A 160 -10.46 -1.78 3.37
CA MET A 160 -10.40 -0.48 4.04
C MET A 160 -9.65 0.57 3.21
N LYS A 161 -8.69 0.14 2.39
CA LYS A 161 -7.92 0.98 1.46
C LYS A 161 -8.49 0.97 0.04
N GLY A 162 -9.64 0.35 -0.22
CA GLY A 162 -10.26 0.25 -1.54
C GLY A 162 -10.49 1.60 -2.22
N TYR A 163 -10.83 2.64 -1.44
CA TYR A 163 -10.94 4.02 -1.93
C TYR A 163 -9.69 4.52 -2.65
N LYS A 164 -8.49 4.07 -2.24
CA LYS A 164 -7.23 4.46 -2.88
C LYS A 164 -7.13 3.91 -4.29
N ILE A 165 -7.57 2.66 -4.49
CA ILE A 165 -7.63 2.03 -5.81
C ILE A 165 -8.64 2.76 -6.68
N TYR A 166 -9.85 2.99 -6.16
CA TYR A 166 -10.91 3.72 -6.86
C TYR A 166 -10.44 5.09 -7.37
N PHE A 167 -9.93 5.95 -6.49
CA PHE A 167 -9.46 7.29 -6.87
C PHE A 167 -8.23 7.24 -7.79
N THR A 168 -7.35 6.25 -7.63
CA THR A 168 -6.22 6.08 -8.55
C THR A 168 -6.70 5.71 -9.95
N CYS A 169 -7.70 4.83 -10.07
CA CYS A 169 -8.29 4.47 -11.38
C CYS A 169 -8.91 5.69 -12.05
N LYS A 170 -9.68 6.50 -11.32
CA LYS A 170 -10.25 7.76 -11.83
C LYS A 170 -9.17 8.75 -12.28
N ILE A 171 -8.08 8.91 -11.53
CA ILE A 171 -6.94 9.73 -11.97
C ILE A 171 -6.33 9.19 -13.26
N LEU A 172 -6.08 7.87 -13.34
CA LEU A 172 -5.49 7.25 -14.53
C LEU A 172 -6.36 7.42 -15.78
N GLU A 173 -7.68 7.39 -15.62
CA GLU A 173 -8.67 7.65 -16.66
C GLU A 173 -8.61 9.10 -17.15
N LEU A 174 -8.64 10.08 -16.24
CA LEU A 174 -8.54 11.50 -16.60
C LEU A 174 -7.19 11.84 -17.27
N LEU A 175 -6.11 11.18 -16.86
CA LEU A 175 -4.77 11.32 -17.44
C LEU A 175 -4.57 10.54 -18.75
N LYS A 176 -5.63 10.00 -19.39
CA LYS A 176 -5.55 9.53 -20.78
C LYS A 176 -5.39 10.70 -21.75
N ASN A 177 -5.95 11.86 -21.40
CA ASN A 177 -5.77 13.11 -22.15
C ASN A 177 -4.44 13.76 -21.78
N SER A 178 -3.69 14.24 -22.78
CA SER A 178 -2.39 14.89 -22.58
C SER A 178 -2.50 16.26 -21.92
N THR A 179 -3.63 16.94 -22.12
CA THR A 179 -3.93 18.26 -21.56
C THR A 179 -5.27 18.19 -20.85
N LEU A 180 -5.34 18.74 -19.63
CA LEU A 180 -6.54 18.79 -18.81
C LEU A 180 -7.09 20.20 -18.80
N ASP A 181 -8.38 20.37 -19.02
CA ASP A 181 -9.06 21.62 -18.72
C ASP A 181 -9.05 21.89 -17.20
N LYS A 182 -9.44 23.10 -16.80
CA LYS A 182 -9.42 23.53 -15.40
C LYS A 182 -10.31 22.66 -14.49
N SER A 183 -11.48 22.23 -14.96
CA SER A 183 -12.41 21.39 -14.21
C SER A 183 -11.85 20.00 -14.00
N THR A 184 -11.36 19.39 -15.08
CA THR A 184 -10.73 18.07 -15.06
C THR A 184 -9.48 18.05 -14.18
N PHE A 185 -8.64 19.07 -14.26
CA PHE A 185 -7.47 19.19 -13.39
C PHE A 185 -7.85 19.32 -11.91
N HIS A 186 -8.92 20.06 -11.60
CA HIS A 186 -9.43 20.19 -10.24
C HIS A 186 -9.96 18.86 -9.68
N GLU A 187 -10.59 18.02 -10.52
CA GLU A 187 -10.98 16.66 -10.12
C GLU A 187 -9.76 15.76 -9.86
N VAL A 188 -8.70 15.85 -10.67
CA VAL A 188 -7.43 15.13 -10.39
C VAL A 188 -6.85 15.55 -9.03
N LEU A 189 -6.83 16.84 -8.71
CA LEU A 189 -6.42 17.34 -7.39
C LEU A 189 -7.28 16.74 -6.27
N ARG A 190 -8.60 16.71 -6.45
CA ARG A 190 -9.56 16.18 -5.48
C ARG A 190 -9.33 14.69 -5.22
N PHE A 191 -9.18 13.89 -6.27
CA PHE A 191 -8.91 12.45 -6.12
C PHE A 191 -7.55 12.19 -5.47
N SER A 192 -6.52 12.95 -5.84
CA SER A 192 -5.18 12.86 -5.24
C SER A 192 -5.21 13.21 -3.75
N TYR A 193 -5.98 14.23 -3.38
CA TYR A 193 -6.23 14.59 -1.98
C TYR A 193 -6.88 13.43 -1.19
N HIS A 194 -7.91 12.79 -1.75
CA HIS A 194 -8.58 11.68 -1.09
C HIS A 194 -7.64 10.47 -0.86
N ILE A 195 -6.72 10.21 -1.79
CA ILE A 195 -5.68 9.17 -1.61
C ILE A 195 -4.74 9.53 -0.44
N SER A 196 -4.41 10.81 -0.29
CA SER A 196 -3.42 11.34 0.65
C SER A 196 -3.95 11.59 2.07
N ARG A 197 -5.27 11.75 2.25
CA ARG A 197 -5.97 12.25 3.45
C ARG A 197 -5.65 11.56 4.80
N LYS A 198 -4.87 10.48 4.84
CA LYS A 198 -4.51 9.79 6.09
C LYS A 198 -3.32 10.39 6.85
N SER A 199 -2.54 11.34 6.31
CA SER A 199 -1.32 11.83 7.00
C SER A 199 -1.44 13.16 7.77
N ASP A 200 -2.08 14.22 7.24
CA ASP A 200 -1.65 15.57 7.66
C ASP A 200 -2.74 16.56 8.14
N ASN A 201 -3.98 16.15 8.44
CA ASN A 201 -5.10 17.08 8.79
C ASN A 201 -5.30 18.26 7.81
N LEU A 202 -4.73 18.15 6.61
CA LEU A 202 -4.72 19.18 5.61
C LEU A 202 -6.13 19.33 5.01
N THR A 203 -6.66 20.54 4.93
CA THR A 203 -7.91 20.76 4.20
C THR A 203 -7.66 20.62 2.70
N PHE A 204 -8.70 20.33 1.92
CA PHE A 204 -8.56 20.28 0.46
C PHE A 204 -8.05 21.63 -0.10
N LYS A 205 -8.49 22.76 0.49
CA LYS A 205 -8.03 24.10 0.10
C LYS A 205 -6.52 24.25 0.29
N ASP A 206 -6.00 23.80 1.43
CA ASP A 206 -4.56 23.86 1.73
C ASP A 206 -3.76 22.92 0.82
N TYR A 207 -4.31 21.74 0.50
CA TYR A 207 -3.71 20.80 -0.46
C TYR A 207 -3.60 21.38 -1.87
N VAL A 208 -4.65 22.05 -2.33
CA VAL A 208 -4.63 22.72 -3.63
C VAL A 208 -3.56 23.80 -3.59
N LYS A 209 -3.56 24.67 -2.57
CA LYS A 209 -2.58 25.75 -2.45
C LYS A 209 -1.14 25.23 -2.52
N SER A 210 -0.78 24.22 -1.72
CA SER A 210 0.56 23.64 -1.74
C SER A 210 0.92 23.05 -3.10
N SER A 211 -0.03 22.36 -3.74
CA SER A 211 0.19 21.77 -5.07
C SER A 211 0.47 22.82 -6.15
N TYR A 212 -0.12 24.02 -6.04
CA TYR A 212 0.18 25.13 -6.96
C TYR A 212 1.53 25.80 -6.59
N ASP A 213 1.74 26.11 -5.31
CA ASP A 213 2.92 26.86 -4.83
C ASP A 213 4.24 26.08 -5.00
N ASP A 214 4.19 24.74 -4.88
CA ASP A 214 5.37 23.87 -4.93
C ASP A 214 5.73 23.43 -6.36
N LEU A 215 4.79 23.42 -7.30
CA LEU A 215 4.94 22.74 -8.61
C LEU A 215 4.74 23.61 -9.85
N LEU A 216 4.24 24.85 -9.72
CA LEU A 216 4.09 25.81 -10.83
C LEU A 216 5.19 26.90 -10.85
N ARG A 217 6.37 26.60 -10.28
CA ARG A 217 7.55 27.45 -10.42
C ARG A 217 8.19 27.32 -11.80
#